data_AF-A0A6H0CZ09-F1
#
_entry.id   AF-A0A6H0CZ09-F1
#
_cell.length_a   1.000
_cell.length_b   1.000
_cell.length_c   1.000
_cell.angle_alpha   90.00
_cell.angle_beta   90.00
_cell.angle_gamma   90.00
#
_symmetry.space_group_name_H-M   'P 1'
#
loop_
_entity.id
_entity.type
_entity.pdbx_description
1 polymer ?
#
loop_
_entity_poly.entity_id
_entity_poly.type
_entity_poly.pdbx_seq_one_letter_code
_entity_poly.pdbx_strand_id
1 'polypeptide(L)'
;MTPAKWVRIWNERLPGVPLTLVQVPAAEAPGVLRAGEADAGFVRLPVDRTYFSAIPLYTETTVVVVPKDHLITAAEEVTLADLADEVLLHPLDDVFDWEAPPGEPAFERPATTPDAIELVAANIGLLVVPQSLARLYHRRDLTYRPVVDAPQSSIALSWPEEATTDLVEDFIGIVRGRTVNSTRGRTTARPAADARPGRSDRSGTQQNGKSAAKSSGKSSGKPAGRTSGARTGGRPAKPAKRGKPRRRS
;
A
#
# COMPACT_ATOMS: atom_id res chain seq x y z
N MET A 1 0.56 3.01 2.13
CA MET A 1 1.39 4.05 1.46
C MET A 1 0.43 4.98 0.71
N THR A 2 0.75 6.25 0.46
CA THR A 2 -0.21 7.18 -0.19
C THR A 2 0.08 7.39 -1.68
N PRO A 3 -0.95 7.54 -2.54
CA PRO A 3 -0.76 7.78 -3.98
C PRO A 3 0.15 8.97 -4.32
N ALA A 4 0.05 10.07 -3.57
CA ALA A 4 0.90 11.25 -3.72
C ALA A 4 2.42 10.94 -3.67
N LYS A 5 2.83 9.88 -2.93
CA LYS A 5 4.24 9.45 -2.91
C LYS A 5 4.66 8.80 -4.23
N TRP A 6 3.79 7.99 -4.86
CA TRP A 6 4.07 7.38 -6.15
C TRP A 6 4.13 8.43 -7.26
N VAL A 7 3.21 9.39 -7.26
CA VAL A 7 3.20 10.55 -8.18
C VAL A 7 4.48 11.37 -8.08
N ARG A 8 4.92 11.69 -6.85
CA ARG A 8 6.21 12.37 -6.62
C ARG A 8 7.39 11.57 -7.20
N ILE A 9 7.44 10.26 -6.96
CA ILE A 9 8.54 9.40 -7.44
C ILE A 9 8.51 9.23 -8.97
N TRP A 10 7.32 9.25 -9.60
CA TRP A 10 7.19 9.28 -11.06
C TRP A 10 7.81 10.55 -11.64
N ASN A 11 7.38 11.72 -11.16
CA ASN A 11 7.86 13.01 -11.65
C ASN A 11 9.38 13.19 -11.43
N GLU A 12 9.96 12.54 -10.40
CA GLU A 12 11.41 12.51 -10.16
C GLU A 12 12.19 11.55 -11.07
N ARG A 13 11.55 10.56 -11.69
CA ARG A 13 12.20 9.56 -12.58
C ARG A 13 11.97 9.83 -14.06
N LEU A 14 10.77 10.31 -14.40
CA LEU A 14 10.27 10.49 -15.75
C LEU A 14 9.81 11.94 -15.95
N PRO A 15 10.67 12.96 -15.72
CA PRO A 15 10.27 14.38 -15.74
C PRO A 15 9.79 14.88 -17.13
N GLY A 16 10.04 14.11 -18.20
CA GLY A 16 9.53 14.38 -19.55
C GLY A 16 8.21 13.66 -19.88
N VAL A 17 7.64 12.86 -18.97
CA VAL A 17 6.38 12.12 -19.17
C VAL A 17 5.39 12.54 -18.07
N PRO A 18 4.43 13.43 -18.35
CA PRO A 18 3.49 13.90 -17.34
C PRO A 18 2.56 12.77 -16.86
N LEU A 19 2.33 12.69 -15.55
CA LEU A 19 1.35 11.77 -14.96
C LEU A 19 0.03 12.50 -14.69
N THR A 20 -0.95 12.29 -15.56
CA THR A 20 -2.32 12.79 -15.36
C THR A 20 -3.02 11.97 -14.28
N LEU A 21 -3.75 12.63 -13.37
CA LEU A 21 -4.56 11.99 -12.35
C LEU A 21 -6.03 12.36 -12.56
N VAL A 22 -6.83 11.38 -12.95
CA VAL A 22 -8.30 11.51 -13.01
C VAL A 22 -8.88 11.09 -11.67
N GLN A 23 -9.94 11.75 -11.22
CA GLN A 23 -10.78 11.30 -10.10
C GLN A 23 -12.13 10.88 -10.65
N VAL A 24 -12.55 9.66 -10.31
CA VAL A 24 -13.79 9.04 -10.79
C VAL A 24 -14.47 8.31 -9.62
N PRO A 25 -15.80 8.14 -9.63
CA PRO A 25 -16.51 7.28 -8.70
C PRO A 25 -15.95 5.86 -8.66
N ALA A 26 -15.97 5.22 -7.49
CA ALA A 26 -15.33 3.93 -7.28
C ALA A 26 -15.91 2.80 -8.17
N ALA A 27 -17.22 2.85 -8.42
CA ALA A 27 -17.92 1.92 -9.30
C ALA A 27 -17.63 2.15 -10.80
N GLU A 28 -17.26 3.37 -11.21
CA GLU A 28 -16.99 3.73 -12.60
C GLU A 28 -15.56 3.41 -13.05
N ALA A 29 -14.60 3.36 -12.11
CA ALA A 29 -13.17 3.16 -12.42
C ALA A 29 -12.87 1.93 -13.32
N PRO A 30 -13.50 0.75 -13.15
CA PRO A 30 -13.32 -0.38 -14.07
C PRO A 30 -13.90 -0.14 -15.48
N GLY A 31 -14.88 0.76 -15.63
CA GLY A 31 -15.39 1.19 -16.93
C GLY A 31 -14.38 2.07 -17.66
N VAL A 32 -13.85 3.08 -16.98
CA VAL A 32 -12.85 4.03 -17.49
C VAL A 32 -11.57 3.31 -17.96
N LEU A 33 -11.08 2.33 -17.20
CA LEU A 33 -9.94 1.50 -17.62
C LEU A 33 -10.27 0.63 -18.84
N ARG A 34 -11.49 0.08 -18.95
CA ARG A 34 -11.93 -0.73 -20.10
C ARG A 34 -12.20 0.11 -21.36
N ALA A 35 -12.51 1.39 -21.20
CA ALA A 35 -12.62 2.36 -22.30
C ALA A 35 -11.26 2.84 -22.83
N GLY A 36 -10.16 2.56 -22.13
CA GLY A 36 -8.83 3.07 -22.46
C GLY A 36 -8.62 4.55 -22.11
N GLU A 37 -9.48 5.12 -21.27
CA GLU A 37 -9.41 6.53 -20.85
C GLU A 37 -8.36 6.79 -19.76
N ALA A 38 -7.83 5.72 -19.15
CA ALA A 38 -6.67 5.74 -18.26
C ALA A 38 -5.86 4.43 -18.37
N ASP A 39 -4.53 4.53 -18.38
CA ASP A 39 -3.62 3.37 -18.54
C ASP A 39 -3.64 2.43 -17.32
N ALA A 40 -3.82 2.99 -16.12
CA ALA A 40 -3.88 2.25 -14.86
C ALA A 40 -4.67 3.02 -13.80
N GLY A 41 -5.35 2.30 -12.89
CA GLY A 41 -6.22 2.86 -11.87
C GLY A 41 -6.02 2.23 -10.49
N PHE A 42 -6.40 2.98 -9.46
CA PHE A 42 -6.54 2.46 -8.10
C PHE A 42 -7.99 2.04 -7.89
N VAL A 43 -8.22 0.72 -7.84
CA VAL A 43 -9.56 0.11 -7.86
C VAL A 43 -9.75 -0.80 -6.66
N ARG A 44 -11.01 -1.09 -6.33
CA ARG A 44 -11.36 -2.11 -5.32
C ARG A 44 -11.36 -3.50 -5.94
N LEU A 45 -11.02 -4.50 -5.13
CA LEU A 45 -11.15 -5.91 -5.46
C LEU A 45 -12.51 -6.42 -4.95
N PRO A 46 -13.15 -7.38 -5.64
CA PRO A 46 -12.67 -8.09 -6.83
C PRO A 46 -12.68 -7.25 -8.11
N VAL A 47 -11.80 -7.59 -9.05
CA VAL A 47 -11.85 -7.12 -10.44
C VAL A 47 -11.90 -8.31 -11.38
N ASP A 48 -12.45 -8.11 -12.57
CA ASP A 48 -12.46 -9.09 -13.66
C ASP A 48 -11.03 -9.46 -14.08
N ARG A 49 -10.55 -10.61 -13.60
CA ARG A 49 -9.21 -11.16 -13.89
C ARG A 49 -9.07 -11.77 -15.29
N THR A 50 -10.12 -11.76 -16.12
CA THR A 50 -10.02 -12.17 -17.52
C THR A 50 -9.64 -11.00 -18.45
N TYR A 51 -9.78 -9.76 -17.95
CA TYR A 51 -9.46 -8.52 -18.66
C TYR A 51 -8.41 -7.68 -17.93
N PHE A 52 -8.42 -7.68 -16.59
CA PHE A 52 -7.55 -6.85 -15.76
C PHE A 52 -6.44 -7.62 -15.05
N SER A 53 -5.21 -7.22 -15.35
CA SER A 53 -4.10 -7.42 -14.42
C SER A 53 -4.25 -6.48 -13.21
N ALA A 54 -3.92 -6.96 -12.02
CA ALA A 54 -4.02 -6.16 -10.79
C ALA A 54 -3.12 -6.66 -9.64
N ILE A 55 -2.51 -5.72 -8.92
CA ILE A 55 -1.62 -5.92 -7.77
C ILE A 55 -2.30 -5.36 -6.51
N PRO A 56 -2.65 -6.19 -5.51
CA PRO A 56 -3.13 -5.72 -4.22
C PRO A 56 -2.10 -4.81 -3.53
N LEU A 57 -2.55 -3.71 -2.93
CA LEU A 57 -1.68 -2.68 -2.33
C LEU A 57 -1.87 -2.56 -0.83
N TYR A 58 -3.12 -2.47 -0.38
CA TYR A 58 -3.52 -2.40 1.02
C TYR A 58 -5.02 -2.70 1.15
N THR A 59 -5.40 -3.13 2.34
CA THR A 59 -6.80 -3.29 2.74
C THR A 59 -7.19 -2.14 3.66
N GLU A 60 -8.40 -1.64 3.48
CA GLU A 60 -8.96 -0.50 4.21
C GLU A 60 -9.77 -0.97 5.41
N THR A 61 -9.63 -0.28 6.54
CA THR A 61 -10.51 -0.48 7.70
C THR A 61 -11.93 -0.06 7.33
N THR A 62 -12.89 -0.95 7.54
CA THR A 62 -14.32 -0.66 7.45
C THR A 62 -14.78 0.09 8.70
N VAL A 63 -15.59 1.12 8.52
CA VAL A 63 -16.09 1.98 9.60
C VAL A 63 -17.59 2.23 9.44
N VAL A 64 -18.31 2.35 10.55
CA VAL A 64 -19.66 2.93 10.57
C VAL A 64 -19.52 4.43 10.79
N VAL A 65 -20.20 5.22 9.95
CA VAL A 65 -20.34 6.67 10.05
C VAL A 65 -21.63 6.97 10.81
N VAL A 66 -21.53 7.80 11.84
CA VAL A 66 -22.61 8.08 12.80
C VAL A 66 -22.64 9.57 13.18
N PRO A 67 -23.80 10.11 13.62
CA PRO A 67 -23.86 11.41 14.30
C PRO A 67 -22.97 11.42 15.55
N LYS A 68 -22.38 12.59 15.89
CA LYS A 68 -21.47 12.69 17.05
C LYS A 68 -22.10 12.40 18.41
N ASP A 69 -23.41 12.57 18.53
CA ASP A 69 -24.15 12.34 19.77
C ASP A 69 -24.80 10.94 19.81
N HIS A 70 -24.47 10.07 18.83
CA HIS A 70 -25.03 8.71 18.72
C HIS A 70 -24.44 7.74 19.75
N LEU A 71 -25.25 6.77 20.24
CA LEU A 71 -24.86 5.87 21.32
C LEU A 71 -23.58 5.07 21.02
N ILE A 72 -23.43 4.60 19.78
CA ILE A 72 -22.24 3.91 19.24
C ILE A 72 -20.92 4.67 19.49
N THR A 73 -20.96 6.00 19.62
CA THR A 73 -19.74 6.81 19.88
C THR A 73 -19.12 6.56 21.25
N ALA A 74 -19.85 5.94 22.19
CA ALA A 74 -19.35 5.56 23.51
C ALA A 74 -18.35 4.39 23.48
N ALA A 75 -18.34 3.58 22.41
CA ALA A 75 -17.33 2.56 22.16
C ALA A 75 -16.15 3.13 21.35
N GLU A 76 -14.97 2.48 21.36
CA GLU A 76 -13.85 2.82 20.47
C GLU A 76 -13.95 2.12 19.11
N GLU A 77 -14.53 0.92 19.08
CA GLU A 77 -14.81 0.05 17.93
C GLU A 77 -16.10 -0.74 18.20
N VAL A 78 -16.76 -1.24 17.15
CA VAL A 78 -18.03 -1.99 17.24
C VAL A 78 -18.02 -3.25 16.36
N THR A 79 -19.01 -4.11 16.54
CA THR A 79 -19.29 -5.29 15.69
C THR A 79 -20.52 -5.07 14.79
N LEU A 80 -20.74 -5.95 13.82
CA LEU A 80 -21.99 -5.99 13.06
C LEU A 80 -23.21 -6.29 13.94
N ALA A 81 -23.02 -7.00 15.05
CA ALA A 81 -24.10 -7.28 16.00
C ALA A 81 -24.53 -6.03 16.79
N ASP A 82 -23.62 -5.09 17.06
CA ASP A 82 -23.93 -3.80 17.67
C ASP A 82 -24.68 -2.84 16.71
N LEU A 83 -24.80 -3.22 15.43
CA LEU A 83 -25.56 -2.50 14.39
C LEU A 83 -26.87 -3.22 14.00
N ALA A 84 -27.20 -4.35 14.64
CA ALA A 84 -28.30 -5.22 14.19
C ALA A 84 -29.70 -4.59 14.32
N ASP A 85 -29.90 -3.76 15.36
CA ASP A 85 -31.14 -3.04 15.64
C ASP A 85 -31.14 -1.58 15.09
N GLU A 86 -30.11 -1.22 14.30
CA GLU A 86 -29.92 0.14 13.76
C GLU A 86 -30.34 0.21 12.29
N VAL A 87 -30.97 1.31 11.86
CA VAL A 87 -31.30 1.54 10.45
C VAL A 87 -30.03 1.84 9.66
N LEU A 88 -29.65 0.95 8.73
CA LEU A 88 -28.48 1.13 7.88
C LEU A 88 -28.87 1.55 6.45
N LEU A 89 -28.16 2.59 6.00
CA LEU A 89 -28.24 3.13 4.65
C LEU A 89 -27.34 2.31 3.73
N HIS A 90 -27.90 1.77 2.65
CA HIS A 90 -27.19 1.00 1.64
C HIS A 90 -27.30 1.72 0.28
N PRO A 91 -26.36 2.62 -0.07
CA PRO A 91 -26.44 3.36 -1.33
C PRO A 91 -26.28 2.45 -2.55
N LEU A 92 -26.68 2.91 -3.74
CA LEU A 92 -26.56 2.13 -4.98
C LEU A 92 -25.09 1.97 -5.47
N ASP A 93 -24.17 2.79 -4.97
CA ASP A 93 -22.73 2.78 -5.27
C ASP A 93 -21.87 2.09 -4.19
N ASP A 94 -22.48 1.31 -3.28
CA ASP A 94 -21.72 0.59 -2.24
C ASP A 94 -20.67 -0.34 -2.86
N VAL A 95 -19.54 -0.43 -2.16
CA VAL A 95 -18.29 -1.05 -2.60
C VAL A 95 -17.96 -2.33 -1.82
N PHE A 96 -18.88 -2.80 -0.99
CA PHE A 96 -18.79 -4.05 -0.24
C PHE A 96 -19.63 -5.16 -0.88
N ASP A 97 -19.05 -6.35 -0.95
CA ASP A 97 -19.69 -7.57 -1.43
C ASP A 97 -20.40 -8.26 -0.24
N TRP A 98 -21.56 -7.73 0.14
CA TRP A 98 -22.39 -8.26 1.24
C TRP A 98 -23.21 -9.49 0.79
N GLU A 99 -23.15 -10.61 1.52
CA GLU A 99 -24.12 -11.70 1.38
C GLU A 99 -25.53 -11.24 1.81
N ALA A 100 -25.59 -10.48 2.91
CA ALA A 100 -26.73 -9.66 3.30
C ALA A 100 -26.20 -8.38 3.97
N PRO A 101 -26.75 -7.19 3.66
CA PRO A 101 -26.44 -5.97 4.40
C PRO A 101 -26.81 -6.11 5.89
N PRO A 102 -26.03 -5.52 6.81
CA PRO A 102 -26.34 -5.55 8.24
C PRO A 102 -27.47 -4.57 8.62
N GLY A 103 -27.96 -4.69 9.86
CA GLY A 103 -28.98 -3.80 10.45
C GLY A 103 -30.38 -3.89 9.83
N GLU A 104 -31.24 -2.94 10.19
CA GLU A 104 -32.54 -2.76 9.55
C GLU A 104 -32.35 -2.00 8.21
N PRO A 105 -32.93 -2.47 7.08
CA PRO A 105 -32.80 -1.79 5.81
C PRO A 105 -33.62 -0.50 5.78
N ALA A 106 -32.98 0.62 5.41
CA ALA A 106 -33.69 1.86 5.14
C ALA A 106 -34.76 1.71 4.03
N PHE A 107 -35.87 2.45 4.16
CA PHE A 107 -37.04 2.36 3.26
C PHE A 107 -36.71 2.62 1.78
N GLU A 108 -35.74 3.49 1.50
CA GLU A 108 -35.25 3.79 0.16
C GLU A 108 -33.72 3.76 0.16
N ARG A 109 -33.12 3.25 -0.93
CA ARG A 109 -31.66 3.21 -1.10
C ARG A 109 -31.17 4.53 -1.72
N PRO A 110 -30.22 5.25 -1.07
CA PRO A 110 -29.68 6.49 -1.63
C PRO A 110 -28.97 6.23 -2.97
N ALA A 111 -29.02 7.19 -3.89
CA ALA A 111 -28.40 7.03 -5.21
C ALA A 111 -26.87 6.89 -5.11
N THR A 112 -26.24 7.67 -4.22
CA THR A 112 -24.79 7.66 -4.01
C THR A 112 -24.39 7.67 -2.53
N THR A 113 -23.15 7.34 -2.24
CA THR A 113 -22.54 7.41 -0.91
C THR A 113 -22.57 8.84 -0.32
N PRO A 114 -22.30 9.92 -1.09
CA PRO A 114 -22.61 11.29 -0.67
C PRO A 114 -24.05 11.50 -0.18
N ASP A 115 -25.05 11.01 -0.91
CA ASP A 115 -26.46 11.18 -0.52
C ASP A 115 -26.75 10.46 0.81
N ALA A 116 -26.20 9.24 0.97
CA ALA A 116 -26.29 8.51 2.22
C ALA A 116 -25.64 9.27 3.40
N ILE A 117 -24.49 9.92 3.20
CA ILE A 117 -23.83 10.74 4.23
C ILE A 117 -24.71 11.92 4.70
N GLU A 118 -25.45 12.56 3.80
CA GLU A 118 -26.40 13.64 4.17
C GLU A 118 -27.58 13.09 5.00
N LEU A 119 -28.05 11.87 4.71
CA LEU A 119 -29.10 11.20 5.51
C LEU A 119 -28.59 10.76 6.89
N VAL A 120 -27.30 10.37 7.04
CA VAL A 120 -26.69 10.16 8.36
C VAL A 120 -26.67 11.48 9.15
N ALA A 121 -26.30 12.59 8.51
CA ALA A 121 -26.33 13.90 9.17
C ALA A 121 -27.75 14.32 9.58
N ALA A 122 -28.77 13.91 8.82
CA ALA A 122 -30.18 14.07 9.15
C ALA A 122 -30.71 13.09 10.24
N ASN A 123 -29.86 12.21 10.78
CA ASN A 123 -30.23 11.16 11.76
C ASN A 123 -31.31 10.19 11.26
N ILE A 124 -31.31 9.89 9.95
CA ILE A 124 -32.27 8.96 9.31
C ILE A 124 -31.79 7.50 9.39
N GLY A 125 -30.48 7.30 9.54
CA GLY A 125 -29.83 5.99 9.69
C GLY A 125 -28.31 6.17 9.78
N LEU A 126 -27.57 5.06 9.83
CA LEU A 126 -26.11 5.02 9.86
C LEU A 126 -25.58 4.44 8.53
N LEU A 127 -24.28 4.59 8.26
CA LEU A 127 -23.68 4.14 7.00
C LEU A 127 -22.36 3.41 7.22
N VAL A 128 -22.22 2.17 6.74
CA VAL A 128 -20.97 1.41 6.78
C VAL A 128 -20.19 1.63 5.48
N VAL A 129 -18.97 2.14 5.56
CA VAL A 129 -18.10 2.46 4.42
C VAL A 129 -16.63 2.17 4.72
N PRO A 130 -15.75 2.04 3.72
CA PRO A 130 -14.30 2.09 3.93
C PRO A 130 -13.89 3.45 4.52
N GLN A 131 -12.91 3.46 5.42
CA GLN A 131 -12.44 4.67 6.11
C GLN A 131 -11.94 5.79 5.17
N SER A 132 -11.61 5.49 3.90
CA SER A 132 -11.29 6.52 2.90
C SER A 132 -12.52 7.33 2.48
N LEU A 133 -13.69 6.71 2.30
CA LEU A 133 -14.93 7.40 1.95
C LEU A 133 -15.46 8.22 3.14
N ALA A 134 -15.41 7.66 4.36
CA ALA A 134 -15.73 8.40 5.59
C ALA A 134 -14.83 9.62 5.83
N ARG A 135 -13.61 9.64 5.27
CA ARG A 135 -12.71 10.81 5.28
C ARG A 135 -12.95 11.76 4.12
N LEU A 136 -13.29 11.25 2.93
CA LEU A 136 -13.59 12.05 1.74
C LEU A 136 -14.84 12.90 1.95
N TYR A 137 -15.88 12.32 2.54
CA TYR A 137 -17.16 12.97 2.85
C TYR A 137 -17.27 13.38 4.33
N HIS A 138 -16.14 13.63 5.00
CA HIS A 138 -16.13 14.02 6.41
C HIS A 138 -16.82 15.38 6.64
N ARG A 139 -17.79 15.40 7.55
CA ARG A 139 -18.49 16.61 8.01
C ARG A 139 -18.31 16.84 9.52
N ARG A 140 -18.64 18.05 10.01
CA ARG A 140 -18.36 18.47 11.40
C ARG A 140 -19.34 17.92 12.45
N ASP A 141 -20.51 17.53 12.00
CA ASP A 141 -21.63 16.88 12.71
C ASP A 141 -21.43 15.36 12.87
N LEU A 142 -20.66 14.74 11.97
CA LEU A 142 -20.44 13.29 11.91
C LEU A 142 -19.12 12.83 12.55
N THR A 143 -19.06 11.55 12.90
CA THR A 143 -17.85 10.82 13.31
C THR A 143 -17.91 9.38 12.77
N TYR A 144 -16.90 8.56 13.05
CA TYR A 144 -16.90 7.16 12.66
C TYR A 144 -16.28 6.24 13.73
N ARG A 145 -16.62 4.94 13.66
CA ARG A 145 -16.05 3.86 14.48
C ARG A 145 -15.65 2.67 13.61
N PRO A 146 -14.50 2.00 13.85
CA PRO A 146 -14.17 0.74 13.18
C PRO A 146 -15.25 -0.31 13.42
N VAL A 147 -15.55 -1.09 12.39
CA VAL A 147 -16.37 -2.31 12.50
C VAL A 147 -15.44 -3.51 12.32
N VAL A 148 -15.26 -4.31 13.37
CA VAL A 148 -14.12 -5.25 13.46
C VAL A 148 -14.31 -6.57 12.70
N ASP A 149 -15.57 -6.94 12.45
CA ASP A 149 -16.05 -8.19 11.84
C ASP A 149 -16.71 -7.96 10.47
N ALA A 150 -16.76 -6.71 9.99
CA ALA A 150 -17.29 -6.37 8.66
C ALA A 150 -16.35 -6.78 7.50
N PRO A 151 -16.89 -7.03 6.29
CA PRO A 151 -16.09 -7.19 5.07
C PRO A 151 -15.12 -6.01 4.87
N GLN A 152 -13.93 -6.29 4.32
CA GLN A 152 -12.86 -5.30 4.19
C GLN A 152 -12.58 -4.93 2.72
N SER A 153 -12.64 -3.63 2.41
CA SER A 153 -12.32 -3.09 1.09
C SER A 153 -10.84 -3.23 0.78
N SER A 154 -10.48 -4.01 -0.25
CA SER A 154 -9.08 -4.20 -0.66
C SER A 154 -8.75 -3.42 -1.93
N ILE A 155 -7.78 -2.52 -1.84
CA ILE A 155 -7.35 -1.64 -2.94
C ILE A 155 -6.20 -2.30 -3.72
N ALA A 156 -6.32 -2.28 -5.05
CA ALA A 156 -5.30 -2.72 -5.99
C ALA A 156 -4.89 -1.61 -6.97
N LEU A 157 -3.66 -1.68 -7.50
CA LEU A 157 -3.33 -1.06 -8.78
C LEU A 157 -3.78 -2.03 -9.87
N SER A 158 -4.54 -1.57 -10.86
CA SER A 158 -5.04 -2.40 -11.96
C SER A 158 -4.95 -1.70 -13.31
N TRP A 159 -4.78 -2.49 -14.36
CA TRP A 159 -4.66 -2.05 -15.76
C TRP A 159 -5.16 -3.17 -16.68
N PRO A 160 -5.64 -2.87 -17.91
CA PRO A 160 -5.99 -3.90 -18.89
C PRO A 160 -4.77 -4.76 -19.24
N GLU A 161 -4.89 -6.08 -19.24
CA GLU A 161 -3.72 -6.98 -19.39
C GLU A 161 -3.00 -6.79 -20.73
N GLU A 162 -3.77 -6.64 -21.82
CA GLU A 162 -3.26 -6.36 -23.17
C GLU A 162 -2.56 -4.99 -23.28
N ALA A 163 -2.82 -4.07 -22.34
CA ALA A 163 -2.24 -2.72 -22.29
C ALA A 163 -1.04 -2.59 -21.33
N THR A 164 -0.34 -3.69 -21.04
CA THR A 164 0.87 -3.68 -20.19
C THR A 164 2.06 -3.03 -20.91
N THR A 165 2.12 -1.70 -20.93
CA THR A 165 3.20 -0.90 -21.56
C THR A 165 4.44 -0.75 -20.65
N ASP A 166 5.57 -0.33 -21.22
CA ASP A 166 6.79 0.02 -20.46
C ASP A 166 6.51 1.07 -19.37
N LEU A 167 5.65 2.06 -19.65
CA LEU A 167 5.24 3.10 -18.70
C LEU A 167 4.42 2.53 -17.53
N VAL A 168 3.51 1.57 -17.82
CA VAL A 168 2.76 0.84 -16.80
C VAL A 168 3.69 -0.02 -15.95
N GLU A 169 4.68 -0.71 -16.54
CA GLU A 169 5.70 -1.47 -15.80
C GLU A 169 6.60 -0.59 -14.92
N ASP A 170 7.00 0.60 -15.39
CA ASP A 170 7.73 1.57 -14.56
C ASP A 170 6.88 2.08 -13.40
N PHE A 171 5.58 2.35 -13.61
CA PHE A 171 4.67 2.76 -12.53
C PHE A 171 4.43 1.62 -11.52
N ILE A 172 4.19 0.40 -11.98
CA ILE A 172 4.18 -0.83 -11.17
C ILE A 172 5.48 -0.95 -10.37
N GLY A 173 6.62 -0.57 -10.95
CA GLY A 173 7.90 -0.56 -10.28
C GLY A 173 7.99 0.47 -9.16
N ILE A 174 7.50 1.68 -9.39
CA ILE A 174 7.42 2.74 -8.37
C ILE A 174 6.47 2.33 -7.25
N VAL A 175 5.32 1.74 -7.58
CA VAL A 175 4.31 1.25 -6.64
C VAL A 175 4.86 0.12 -5.76
N ARG A 176 5.55 -0.86 -6.37
CA ARG A 176 6.30 -1.93 -5.67
C ARG A 176 7.61 -1.47 -5.00
N GLY A 177 8.00 -0.21 -5.14
CA GLY A 177 9.20 0.34 -4.51
C GLY A 177 10.54 -0.06 -5.16
N ARG A 178 10.55 -0.57 -6.40
CA ARG A 178 11.80 -0.78 -7.19
C ARG A 178 12.60 0.53 -7.21
N THR A 179 13.87 0.49 -6.82
CA THR A 179 14.78 1.65 -6.91
C THR A 179 15.26 1.86 -8.35
N VAL A 180 15.75 3.06 -8.67
CA VAL A 180 16.18 3.46 -10.05
C VAL A 180 17.32 2.57 -10.59
N ASN A 181 18.06 1.90 -9.70
CA ASN A 181 19.14 0.96 -10.05
C ASN A 181 18.69 -0.50 -10.15
N SER A 182 17.38 -0.79 -10.17
CA SER A 182 16.84 -2.14 -10.35
C SER A 182 16.93 -2.55 -11.84
N THR A 183 18.04 -3.19 -12.24
CA THR A 183 18.35 -3.54 -13.63
C THR A 183 17.56 -4.74 -14.16
N ARG A 184 16.25 -4.55 -14.37
CA ARG A 184 15.42 -5.30 -15.34
C ARG A 184 14.48 -4.30 -16.02
N GLY A 185 14.63 -4.13 -17.34
CA GLY A 185 13.77 -3.27 -18.17
C GLY A 185 14.48 -2.14 -18.94
N ARG A 186 15.70 -1.71 -18.55
CA ARG A 186 16.34 -0.54 -19.17
C ARG A 186 16.99 -0.81 -20.54
N THR A 187 16.18 -1.09 -21.56
CA THR A 187 16.55 -1.05 -22.98
C THR A 187 16.52 0.39 -23.50
N THR A 188 17.18 1.32 -22.79
CA THR A 188 17.41 2.67 -23.32
C THR A 188 18.37 2.56 -24.50
N ALA A 189 17.87 2.78 -25.71
CA ALA A 189 18.68 2.79 -26.93
C ALA A 189 19.82 3.80 -26.79
N ARG A 190 21.05 3.30 -26.65
CA ARG A 190 22.27 4.12 -26.56
C ARG A 190 22.48 4.83 -27.91
N PRO A 191 22.55 6.16 -27.95
CA PRO A 191 22.93 6.88 -29.17
C PRO A 191 24.27 6.35 -29.71
N ALA A 192 24.31 6.07 -31.01
CA ALA A 192 25.48 5.49 -31.67
C ALA A 192 26.59 6.55 -31.80
N ALA A 193 27.46 6.64 -30.80
CA ALA A 193 28.59 7.56 -30.78
C ALA A 193 29.67 7.14 -31.80
N ASP A 194 29.61 7.76 -32.97
CA ASP A 194 30.67 7.99 -33.96
C ASP A 194 31.75 6.91 -34.16
N ALA A 195 31.57 6.09 -35.19
CA ALA A 195 32.65 5.28 -35.75
C ALA A 195 33.73 6.19 -36.38
N ARG A 196 34.91 6.26 -35.77
CA ARG A 196 36.09 6.89 -36.37
C ARG A 196 36.75 5.92 -37.35
N PRO A 197 37.09 6.34 -38.59
CA PRO A 197 37.67 5.45 -39.59
C PRO A 197 39.09 5.01 -39.20
N GLY A 198 39.42 3.77 -39.55
CA GLY A 198 40.72 3.17 -39.24
C GLY A 198 41.88 3.75 -40.06
N ARG A 199 43.11 3.49 -39.60
CA ARG A 199 44.34 3.76 -40.36
C ARG A 199 45.23 2.51 -40.32
N SER A 200 45.83 2.21 -41.47
CA SER A 200 46.45 0.91 -41.77
C SER A 200 47.82 0.69 -41.12
N ASP A 201 48.18 -0.59 -41.08
CA ASP A 201 49.45 -1.24 -40.77
C ASP A 201 50.74 -0.41 -40.83
N ARG A 202 51.63 -0.70 -39.88
CA ARG A 202 53.08 -0.85 -40.10
C ARG A 202 53.65 -1.89 -39.14
N SER A 203 54.58 -2.71 -39.63
CA SER A 203 55.24 -3.78 -38.89
C SER A 203 56.40 -3.26 -38.02
N GLY A 204 56.76 -4.03 -36.99
CA GLY A 204 57.83 -3.66 -36.05
C GLY A 204 58.15 -4.74 -35.01
N THR A 205 58.86 -5.79 -35.41
CA THR A 205 59.46 -6.77 -34.49
C THR A 205 60.68 -6.19 -33.78
N GLN A 206 60.83 -6.38 -32.46
CA GLN A 206 61.99 -7.13 -31.90
C GLN A 206 61.78 -7.59 -30.44
N GLN A 207 62.57 -8.61 -30.06
CA GLN A 207 62.45 -9.51 -28.92
C GLN A 207 62.97 -9.00 -27.55
N ASN A 208 62.63 -9.81 -26.52
CA ASN A 208 63.44 -10.23 -25.36
C ASN A 208 63.59 -9.34 -24.10
N GLY A 209 63.42 -10.01 -22.95
CA GLY A 209 63.72 -9.51 -21.61
C GLY A 209 63.28 -10.48 -20.50
N LYS A 210 64.11 -11.49 -20.16
CA LYS A 210 63.84 -12.44 -19.04
C LYS A 210 64.49 -11.98 -17.73
N SER A 211 63.75 -11.98 -16.63
CA SER A 211 64.14 -12.47 -15.27
C SER A 211 62.99 -12.21 -14.29
N ALA A 212 62.59 -13.02 -13.29
CA ALA A 212 63.08 -14.23 -12.61
C ALA A 212 63.44 -14.01 -11.12
N ALA A 213 62.47 -14.34 -10.25
CA ALA A 213 62.61 -15.03 -8.96
C ALA A 213 63.13 -14.31 -7.68
N LYS A 214 62.45 -14.65 -6.55
CA LYS A 214 62.93 -14.73 -5.15
C LYS A 214 63.28 -13.41 -4.41
N SER A 215 63.25 -13.32 -3.07
CA SER A 215 62.54 -14.12 -2.04
C SER A 215 62.58 -13.44 -0.65
N SER A 216 61.77 -13.95 0.30
CA SER A 216 62.05 -14.06 1.75
C SER A 216 62.45 -12.83 2.59
N GLY A 217 61.59 -12.46 3.55
CA GLY A 217 61.95 -11.69 4.75
C GLY A 217 61.01 -12.03 5.92
N LYS A 218 61.55 -12.40 7.10
CA LYS A 218 60.76 -12.96 8.23
C LYS A 218 61.35 -12.63 9.60
N SER A 219 60.67 -11.76 10.36
CA SER A 219 60.86 -11.51 11.81
C SER A 219 59.61 -10.74 12.30
N SER A 220 58.75 -11.26 13.18
CA SER A 220 58.88 -11.59 14.62
C SER A 220 58.76 -10.37 15.56
N GLY A 221 57.64 -10.26 16.29
CA GLY A 221 57.37 -9.14 17.21
C GLY A 221 56.12 -9.30 18.10
N LYS A 222 56.24 -10.07 19.19
CA LYS A 222 55.32 -10.14 20.36
C LYS A 222 56.20 -10.59 21.55
N PRO A 223 56.05 -10.06 22.78
CA PRO A 223 54.89 -10.31 23.66
C PRO A 223 54.42 -9.05 24.46
N ALA A 224 53.13 -8.85 24.76
CA ALA A 224 52.33 -9.30 25.94
C ALA A 224 52.25 -8.33 27.16
N GLY A 225 51.13 -8.42 27.89
CA GLY A 225 50.70 -7.60 29.04
C GLY A 225 49.17 -7.37 28.93
N ARG A 226 48.26 -7.84 29.81
CA ARG A 226 48.08 -7.69 31.29
C ARG A 226 47.90 -6.21 31.70
N THR A 227 46.90 -5.77 32.49
CA THR A 227 45.70 -6.38 33.16
C THR A 227 44.68 -5.25 33.50
N SER A 228 43.51 -5.34 34.16
CA SER A 228 42.68 -6.39 34.84
C SER A 228 41.27 -5.81 35.16
N GLY A 229 40.27 -6.67 35.46
CA GLY A 229 38.96 -6.28 36.05
C GLY A 229 37.80 -6.17 35.03
N ALA A 230 36.69 -6.91 35.03
CA ALA A 230 36.04 -7.90 35.91
C ALA A 230 34.96 -7.40 36.92
N ARG A 231 33.68 -7.70 36.57
CA ARG A 231 32.49 -7.95 37.46
C ARG A 231 31.98 -6.74 38.30
N THR A 232 30.75 -6.71 38.83
CA THR A 232 29.52 -7.55 38.83
C THR A 232 28.33 -6.72 38.26
N GLY A 233 27.07 -7.15 38.06
CA GLY A 233 26.32 -8.38 38.36
C GLY A 233 25.08 -8.10 39.23
N GLY A 234 23.85 -8.39 38.77
CA GLY A 234 22.62 -8.05 39.53
C GLY A 234 21.26 -8.45 38.92
N ARG A 235 20.73 -9.62 39.32
CA ARG A 235 19.32 -10.08 39.31
C ARG A 235 19.20 -11.08 40.48
N PRO A 236 18.01 -11.49 41.00
CA PRO A 236 16.64 -11.21 40.54
C PRO A 236 15.68 -10.73 41.66
N ALA A 237 14.37 -10.55 41.37
CA ALA A 237 13.30 -10.60 42.40
C ALA A 237 11.90 -10.96 41.85
N LYS A 238 11.31 -12.00 42.45
CA LYS A 238 9.89 -12.37 42.69
C LYS A 238 9.93 -13.22 43.99
N PRO A 239 8.85 -13.47 44.77
CA PRO A 239 7.42 -13.41 44.41
C PRO A 239 6.48 -12.83 45.50
N ALA A 240 5.15 -12.92 45.29
CA ALA A 240 4.14 -13.00 46.35
C ALA A 240 2.94 -13.87 45.90
N LYS A 241 2.14 -14.39 46.85
CA LYS A 241 0.93 -15.22 46.63
C LYS A 241 -0.22 -14.70 47.52
N ARG A 242 -1.47 -15.09 47.15
CA ARG A 242 -2.57 -15.63 48.02
C ARG A 242 -3.93 -14.90 47.83
N GLY A 243 -5.02 -15.66 47.61
CA GLY A 243 -6.39 -15.08 47.57
C GLY A 243 -7.51 -15.94 46.95
N LYS A 244 -7.94 -17.02 47.62
CA LYS A 244 -9.21 -17.80 47.49
C LYS A 244 -9.40 -18.58 48.82
N PRO A 245 -10.58 -19.14 49.23
CA PRO A 245 -11.76 -19.53 48.43
C PRO A 245 -13.16 -19.26 49.10
N ARG A 246 -14.21 -19.93 48.57
CA ARG A 246 -15.59 -20.18 49.10
C ARG A 246 -16.68 -19.13 48.81
N ARG A 247 -17.98 -19.48 48.77
CA ARG A 247 -18.69 -20.74 48.35
C ARG A 247 -20.21 -20.51 48.33
N ARG A 248 -20.89 -20.86 47.23
CA ARG A 248 -22.22 -21.50 47.11
C ARG A 248 -22.45 -21.75 45.60
N SER A 249 -23.16 -22.80 45.17
CA SER A 249 -23.83 -23.85 45.95
C SER A 249 -22.89 -24.98 46.47
#